data_AF-A0A6A3A601-F1
#
_entry.id   AF-A0A6A3A601-F1
#
_cell.length_a   1.000
_cell.length_b   1.000
_cell.length_c   1.000
_cell.angle_alpha   90.00
_cell.angle_beta   90.00
_cell.angle_gamma   90.00
#
_symmetry.space_group_name_H-M   'P 1'
#
loop_
_entity.id
_entity.type
_entity.pdbx_description
1 polymer ?
#
loop_
_entity_poly.entity_id
_entity_poly.type
_entity_poly.pdbx_seq_one_letter_code
_entity_poly.pdbx_strand_id
1 'polypeptide(L)'
;MSRPQEPNRPFFHFGNYFRMISPKGSRLSPRLLSLLNTFEATLSERLEKLVPKDKGDILGLSWMKLAMESLSEIHCDIKNLITELDLPVTDWDEKWMDVYLDISVKLLDISNAFTSELTRLNQGHLMLQCVLHKLESDSPEQFTRASSSLDSWKQHISSKNPRIETCRPILDNLVESLNLPKVKNSSKGKVLMRAMYGAKVATTYICSVFAAAFSGSSKNLLDLTVPNTLPWAQVFSVVQTTLNVEIRKYFLVENLQF
;
A
#
# COMPACT_ATOMS: atom_id res chain seq x y z
N MET A 1 -42.96 20.91 -9.18
CA MET A 1 -41.59 21.06 -9.75
C MET A 1 -40.61 20.98 -8.60
N SER A 2 -39.95 19.84 -8.43
CA SER A 2 -39.06 19.58 -7.29
C SER A 2 -37.62 19.90 -7.70
N ARG A 3 -36.95 20.77 -6.93
CA ARG A 3 -35.52 21.08 -7.11
C ARG A 3 -34.68 19.81 -6.93
N PRO A 4 -33.65 19.57 -7.75
CA PRO A 4 -32.66 18.53 -7.45
C PRO A 4 -31.85 18.96 -6.21
N GLN A 5 -31.73 18.07 -5.23
CA GLN A 5 -30.76 18.21 -4.15
C GLN A 5 -29.35 18.15 -4.76
N GLU A 6 -28.55 19.19 -4.51
CA GLU A 6 -27.11 19.16 -4.77
C GLU A 6 -26.46 18.05 -3.93
N PRO A 7 -25.47 17.30 -4.48
CA PRO A 7 -24.73 16.35 -3.68
C PRO A 7 -23.93 17.11 -2.61
N ASN A 8 -24.25 16.83 -1.35
CA ASN A 8 -23.52 17.26 -0.16
C ASN A 8 -22.02 16.97 -0.33
N ARG A 9 -21.26 17.98 -0.76
CA ARG A 9 -19.80 17.97 -0.61
C ARG A 9 -19.49 18.24 0.85
N PRO A 10 -18.82 17.35 1.58
CA PRO A 10 -18.33 17.73 2.88
C PRO A 10 -17.14 18.69 2.68
N PHE A 11 -17.40 19.98 2.83
CA PHE A 11 -16.39 21.03 2.93
C PHE A 11 -15.62 20.85 4.25
N PHE A 12 -14.56 20.05 4.22
CA PHE A 12 -13.63 19.99 5.34
C PHE A 12 -12.50 20.99 5.15
N HIS A 13 -12.45 22.02 6.00
CA HIS A 13 -11.26 22.83 6.17
C HIS A 13 -10.19 22.04 6.94
N PHE A 14 -9.38 21.28 6.20
CA PHE A 14 -8.17 20.66 6.72
C PHE A 14 -7.16 21.75 7.10
N GLY A 15 -6.78 21.82 8.37
CA GLY A 15 -5.69 22.70 8.80
C GLY A 15 -4.34 22.05 8.47
N ASN A 16 -3.31 22.86 8.17
CA ASN A 16 -1.95 22.37 7.91
C ASN A 16 -1.45 21.42 9.01
N TYR A 17 -1.40 20.12 8.71
CA TYR A 17 -0.89 19.04 9.56
C TYR A 17 0.48 19.38 10.18
N PHE A 18 1.33 20.09 9.43
CA PHE A 18 2.69 20.47 9.85
C PHE A 18 2.75 21.54 10.94
N ARG A 19 1.72 22.39 11.06
CA ARG A 19 1.60 23.31 12.20
C ARG A 19 1.17 22.58 13.48
N MET A 20 0.61 21.38 13.34
CA MET A 20 0.06 20.56 14.44
C MET A 20 1.05 19.54 15.01
N ILE A 21 1.93 18.97 14.17
CA ILE A 21 2.98 18.03 14.62
C ILE A 21 4.23 18.73 15.17
N SER A 22 4.38 20.04 14.94
CA SER A 22 5.42 20.84 15.60
C SER A 22 4.97 21.12 17.03
N PRO A 23 5.71 20.73 18.07
CA PRO A 23 5.34 20.95 19.46
C PRO A 23 5.57 22.40 19.86
N LYS A 24 4.88 23.35 19.21
CA LYS A 24 4.83 24.74 19.68
C LYS A 24 3.79 24.81 20.81
N GLY A 25 4.22 24.40 22.01
CA GLY A 25 3.54 24.77 23.26
C GLY A 25 3.36 23.66 24.32
N SER A 26 3.40 22.38 23.96
CA SER A 26 3.29 21.26 24.93
C SER A 26 4.50 20.34 24.80
N ARG A 27 5.44 20.40 25.74
CA ARG A 27 6.54 19.40 25.81
C ARG A 27 5.91 18.02 26.01
N LEU A 28 6.15 17.10 25.09
CA LEU A 28 5.77 15.69 25.28
C LEU A 28 6.47 15.18 26.54
N SER A 29 5.81 14.32 27.31
CA SER A 29 6.48 13.66 28.43
C SER A 29 7.61 12.75 27.90
N PRO A 30 8.66 12.50 28.68
CA PRO A 30 9.77 11.64 28.25
C PRO A 30 9.31 10.27 27.76
N ARG A 31 8.31 9.67 28.43
CA ARG A 31 7.68 8.41 28.00
C ARG A 31 7.05 8.52 26.62
N LEU A 32 6.21 9.53 26.38
CA LEU A 32 5.53 9.72 25.09
C LEU A 32 6.52 9.98 23.94
N LEU A 33 7.59 10.73 24.22
CA LEU A 33 8.66 10.96 23.26
C LEU A 33 9.43 9.66 22.96
N SER A 34 9.72 8.85 23.98
CA SER A 34 10.37 7.55 23.80
C SER A 34 9.53 6.62 22.93
N LEU A 35 8.22 6.51 23.18
CA LEU A 35 7.32 5.68 22.38
C LEU A 35 7.32 6.08 20.90
N LEU A 36 7.21 7.38 20.64
CA LEU A 36 7.24 7.91 19.28
C LEU A 36 8.58 7.63 18.60
N ASN A 37 9.69 7.90 19.29
CA ASN A 37 11.02 7.68 18.74
C ASN A 37 11.28 6.20 18.43
N THR A 38 10.84 5.29 19.31
CA THR A 38 10.92 3.84 19.06
C THR A 38 10.16 3.46 17.80
N PHE A 39 8.90 3.91 17.66
CA PHE A 39 8.13 3.65 16.45
C PHE A 39 8.81 4.21 15.19
N GLU A 40 9.27 5.46 15.22
CA GLU A 40 9.91 6.09 14.05
C GLU A 40 11.24 5.44 13.67
N ALA A 41 12.00 4.95 14.65
CA ALA A 41 13.22 4.17 14.42
C ALA A 41 12.90 2.81 13.78
N THR A 42 11.95 2.06 14.34
CA THR A 42 11.51 0.77 13.76
C THR A 42 10.96 0.94 12.35
N LEU A 43 10.15 1.97 12.11
CA LEU A 43 9.65 2.28 10.76
C LEU A 43 10.81 2.56 9.79
N SER A 44 11.82 3.32 10.22
CA SER A 44 13.02 3.58 9.39
C SER A 44 13.74 2.29 9.03
N GLU A 45 13.99 1.42 10.00
CA GLU A 45 14.67 0.14 9.79
C GLU A 45 13.89 -0.77 8.82
N ARG A 46 12.56 -0.83 8.97
CA ARG A 46 11.70 -1.60 8.07
C ARG A 46 11.72 -1.07 6.64
N LEU A 47 11.63 0.25 6.48
CA LEU A 47 11.73 0.88 5.16
C LEU A 47 13.10 0.63 4.53
N GLU A 48 14.18 0.70 5.31
CA GLU A 48 15.53 0.45 4.82
C GLU A 48 15.68 -0.98 4.26
N LYS A 49 15.06 -1.98 4.89
CA LYS A 49 15.03 -3.37 4.40
C LYS A 49 14.35 -3.51 3.03
N LEU A 50 13.48 -2.57 2.65
CA LEU A 50 12.78 -2.59 1.36
C LEU A 50 13.62 -2.02 0.22
N VAL A 51 14.77 -1.41 0.51
CA VAL A 51 15.72 -0.99 -0.52
C VAL A 51 16.30 -2.25 -1.19
N PRO A 52 16.01 -2.47 -2.48
CA PRO A 52 16.51 -3.65 -3.21
C PRO A 52 18.03 -3.65 -3.25
N LYS A 53 18.66 -4.80 -2.98
CA LYS A 53 20.12 -4.97 -3.08
C LYS A 53 20.55 -5.17 -4.54
N ASP A 54 19.74 -5.91 -5.29
CA ASP A 54 19.86 -6.09 -6.73
C ASP A 54 18.64 -5.47 -7.41
N LYS A 55 18.85 -4.91 -8.61
CA LYS A 55 17.78 -4.42 -9.48
C LYS A 55 16.87 -5.56 -9.96
N GLY A 56 17.42 -6.76 -10.12
CA GLY A 56 16.67 -7.96 -10.51
C GLY A 56 15.67 -8.45 -9.46
N ASP A 57 15.84 -8.04 -8.19
CA ASP A 57 14.93 -8.42 -7.10
C ASP A 57 13.67 -7.54 -7.05
N ILE A 58 13.64 -6.44 -7.80
CA ILE A 58 12.53 -5.48 -7.80
C ILE A 58 11.29 -6.14 -8.41
N LEU A 59 10.18 -6.08 -7.67
CA LEU A 59 8.93 -6.80 -7.98
C LEU A 59 9.05 -8.34 -7.99
N GLY A 60 10.18 -8.90 -7.56
CA GLY A 60 10.31 -10.33 -7.34
C GLY A 60 9.42 -10.81 -6.18
N LEU A 61 9.03 -12.09 -6.20
CA LEU A 61 8.19 -12.68 -5.14
C LEU A 61 8.83 -12.57 -3.75
N SER A 62 10.17 -12.66 -3.66
CA SER A 62 10.93 -12.45 -2.43
C SER A 62 10.74 -11.04 -1.88
N TRP A 63 10.89 -10.02 -2.73
CA TRP A 63 10.69 -8.62 -2.35
C TRP A 63 9.23 -8.33 -2.00
N MET A 64 8.27 -8.84 -2.77
CA MET A 64 6.84 -8.67 -2.48
C MET A 64 6.47 -9.30 -1.13
N LYS A 65 6.99 -10.49 -0.83
CA LYS A 65 6.80 -11.12 0.48
C LYS A 65 7.36 -10.24 1.60
N LEU A 66 8.61 -9.78 1.47
CA LEU A 66 9.25 -8.90 2.44
C LEU A 66 8.47 -7.59 2.65
N ALA A 67 7.95 -7.00 1.58
CA ALA A 67 7.15 -5.78 1.62
C ALA A 67 5.83 -5.99 2.37
N MET A 68 5.14 -7.12 2.13
CA MET A 68 3.90 -7.43 2.82
C MET A 68 4.11 -7.78 4.29
N GLU A 69 5.18 -8.51 4.63
CA GLU A 69 5.60 -8.76 6.01
C GLU A 69 5.90 -7.44 6.72
N SER A 70 6.68 -6.55 6.10
CA SER A 70 7.00 -5.23 6.65
C SER A 70 5.75 -4.38 6.89
N LEU A 71 4.76 -4.42 5.98
CA LEU A 71 3.48 -3.75 6.18
C LEU A 71 2.72 -4.32 7.39
N SER A 72 2.60 -5.65 7.47
CA SER A 72 1.92 -6.31 8.58
C SER A 72 2.54 -5.92 9.92
N GLU A 73 3.86 -5.88 9.99
CA GLU A 73 4.59 -5.49 11.18
C GLU A 73 4.41 -4.01 11.53
N ILE A 74 4.44 -3.09 10.55
CA ILE A 74 4.16 -1.66 10.79
C ILE A 74 2.77 -1.46 11.41
N HIS A 75 1.76 -2.19 10.94
CA HIS A 75 0.40 -2.13 11.51
C HIS A 75 0.34 -2.79 12.90
N CYS A 76 1.13 -3.83 13.15
CA CYS A 76 1.31 -4.40 14.49
C CYS A 76 1.93 -3.37 15.45
N ASP A 77 2.94 -2.63 15.00
CA ASP A 77 3.60 -1.58 15.79
C ASP A 77 2.61 -0.46 16.16
N ILE A 78 1.70 -0.08 15.25
CA ILE A 78 0.60 0.84 15.56
C ILE A 78 -0.34 0.27 16.63
N LYS A 79 -0.75 -1.00 16.50
CA LYS A 79 -1.60 -1.66 17.49
C LYS A 79 -0.94 -1.65 18.88
N ASN A 80 0.34 -2.01 18.95
CA ASN A 80 1.12 -2.00 20.19
C ASN A 80 1.21 -0.58 20.77
N LEU A 81 1.46 0.42 19.93
CA LEU A 81 1.50 1.83 20.34
C LEU A 81 0.15 2.29 20.94
N ILE A 82 -0.99 1.91 20.35
CA ILE A 82 -2.32 2.22 20.90
C ILE A 82 -2.47 1.64 22.31
N THR A 83 -2.02 0.40 22.52
CA THR A 83 -2.03 -0.25 23.84
C THR A 83 -1.10 0.45 24.83
N GLU A 84 0.12 0.78 24.43
CA GLU A 84 1.12 1.42 25.32
C GLU A 84 0.80 2.86 25.67
N LEU A 85 0.11 3.56 24.77
CA LEU A 85 -0.44 4.89 25.03
C LEU A 85 -1.60 4.85 25.99
N ASP A 86 -2.20 3.68 26.26
CA ASP A 86 -3.44 3.54 27.05
C ASP A 86 -4.48 4.54 26.54
N LEU A 87 -4.72 4.46 25.22
CA LEU A 87 -5.65 5.31 24.49
C LEU A 87 -6.62 4.40 23.72
N PRO A 88 -7.54 3.72 24.43
CA PRO A 88 -8.48 2.80 23.80
C PRO A 88 -9.30 3.55 22.74
N VAL A 89 -9.74 2.82 21.70
CA VAL A 89 -10.51 3.38 20.57
C VAL A 89 -11.78 4.10 21.06
N THR A 90 -12.33 3.70 22.21
CA THR A 90 -13.48 4.36 22.86
C THR A 90 -13.21 5.81 23.27
N ASP A 91 -11.95 6.18 23.48
CA ASP A 91 -11.56 7.53 23.89
C ASP A 91 -11.31 8.43 22.66
N TRP A 92 -11.45 7.88 21.47
CA TRP A 92 -11.27 8.61 20.22
C TRP A 92 -12.56 9.36 19.91
N ASP A 93 -12.43 10.59 19.43
CA ASP A 93 -13.56 11.36 18.91
C ASP A 93 -14.19 10.62 17.72
N GLU A 94 -15.51 10.66 17.55
CA GLU A 94 -16.24 9.91 16.50
C GLU A 94 -15.62 10.10 15.12
N LYS A 95 -15.19 11.34 14.80
CA LYS A 95 -14.55 11.66 13.52
C LYS A 95 -13.22 10.92 13.30
N TRP A 96 -12.51 10.62 14.38
CA TRP A 96 -11.25 9.86 14.34
C TRP A 96 -11.50 8.39 14.05
N MET A 97 -12.52 7.85 14.70
CA MET A 97 -12.96 6.49 14.48
C MET A 97 -13.39 6.31 13.03
N ASP A 98 -14.19 7.23 12.50
CA ASP A 98 -14.63 7.23 11.11
C ASP A 98 -13.46 7.23 10.14
N VAL A 99 -12.48 8.14 10.31
CA VAL A 99 -11.31 8.21 9.42
C VAL A 99 -10.45 6.94 9.51
N TYR A 100 -10.25 6.39 10.70
CA TYR A 100 -9.49 5.16 10.87
C TYR A 100 -10.17 3.96 10.20
N LEU A 101 -11.49 3.82 10.42
CA LEU A 101 -12.28 2.74 9.83
C LEU A 101 -12.34 2.87 8.31
N ASP A 102 -12.54 4.08 7.80
CA ASP A 102 -12.55 4.38 6.36
C ASP A 102 -11.21 4.02 5.69
N ILE A 103 -10.07 4.35 6.30
CA ILE A 103 -8.74 3.92 5.82
C ILE A 103 -8.61 2.39 5.87
N SER A 104 -9.11 1.75 6.93
CA SER A 104 -9.04 0.30 7.12
C SER A 104 -9.87 -0.45 6.08
N VAL A 105 -11.06 0.06 5.72
CA VAL A 105 -11.91 -0.49 4.67
C VAL A 105 -11.20 -0.41 3.30
N LYS A 106 -10.61 0.74 2.98
CA LYS A 106 -9.84 0.90 1.73
C LYS A 106 -8.66 -0.05 1.63
N LEU A 107 -7.97 -0.27 2.74
CA LEU A 107 -6.91 -1.26 2.85
C LEU A 107 -7.40 -2.69 2.59
N LEU A 108 -8.56 -3.03 3.15
CA LEU A 108 -9.19 -4.32 2.92
C LEU A 108 -9.58 -4.50 1.46
N ASP A 109 -10.13 -3.47 0.81
CA ASP A 109 -10.49 -3.51 -0.61
C ASP A 109 -9.27 -3.75 -1.50
N ILE A 110 -8.15 -3.07 -1.23
CA ILE A 110 -6.88 -3.31 -1.92
C ILE A 110 -6.37 -4.73 -1.66
N SER A 111 -6.43 -5.20 -0.42
CA SER A 111 -6.00 -6.57 -0.05
C SER A 111 -6.84 -7.63 -0.76
N ASN A 112 -8.15 -7.40 -0.89
CA ASN A 112 -9.07 -8.26 -1.64
C ASN A 112 -8.75 -8.26 -3.13
N ALA A 113 -8.40 -7.10 -3.71
CA ALA A 113 -7.97 -7.00 -5.10
C ALA A 113 -6.68 -7.79 -5.35
N PHE A 114 -5.68 -7.64 -4.47
CA PHE A 114 -4.41 -8.38 -4.56
C PHE A 114 -4.60 -9.88 -4.37
N THR A 115 -5.42 -10.30 -3.41
CA THR A 115 -5.73 -11.72 -3.19
C THR A 115 -6.44 -12.33 -4.40
N SER A 116 -7.37 -11.57 -5.00
CA SER A 116 -8.02 -11.98 -6.26
C SER A 116 -7.02 -12.15 -7.39
N GLU A 117 -6.01 -11.29 -7.46
CA GLU A 117 -4.98 -11.37 -8.50
C GLU A 117 -4.03 -12.55 -8.28
N LEU A 118 -3.57 -12.75 -7.05
CA LEU A 118 -2.77 -13.93 -6.70
C LEU A 118 -3.53 -15.23 -7.00
N THR A 119 -4.84 -15.26 -6.74
CA THR A 119 -5.70 -16.40 -7.10
C THR A 119 -5.74 -16.62 -8.61
N ARG A 120 -5.90 -15.55 -9.40
CA ARG A 120 -5.89 -15.62 -10.87
C ARG A 120 -4.55 -16.13 -11.40
N LEU A 121 -3.43 -15.64 -10.87
CA LEU A 121 -2.09 -16.10 -11.23
C LEU A 121 -1.87 -17.57 -10.87
N ASN A 122 -2.32 -17.99 -9.69
CA ASN A 122 -2.23 -19.39 -9.25
C ASN A 122 -3.05 -20.33 -10.13
N GLN A 123 -4.26 -19.92 -10.55
CA GLN A 123 -5.05 -20.66 -11.54
C GLN A 123 -4.30 -20.79 -12.88
N GLY A 124 -3.66 -19.70 -13.34
CA GLY A 124 -2.82 -19.74 -14.53
C GLY A 124 -1.64 -20.72 -14.40
N HIS A 125 -0.99 -20.76 -13.24
CA HIS A 125 0.08 -21.72 -12.96
C HIS A 125 -0.42 -23.18 -13.04
N LEU A 126 -1.58 -23.48 -12.45
CA LEU A 126 -2.19 -24.82 -12.53
C LEU A 126 -2.52 -25.22 -13.98
N MET A 127 -2.99 -24.28 -14.81
CA MET A 127 -3.21 -24.53 -16.24
C MET A 127 -1.91 -24.87 -16.97
N LEU A 128 -0.81 -24.18 -16.67
CA LEU A 128 0.51 -24.50 -17.24
C LEU A 128 1.00 -25.88 -16.81
N GLN A 129 0.84 -26.26 -15.54
CA GLN A 129 1.18 -27.61 -15.09
C GLN A 129 0.38 -28.68 -15.86
N CYS A 130 -0.91 -28.43 -16.12
CA CYS A 130 -1.74 -29.30 -16.94
C CYS A 130 -1.25 -29.39 -18.39
N VAL A 131 -0.83 -28.27 -18.99
CA VAL A 131 -0.25 -28.24 -20.34
C VAL A 131 1.03 -29.08 -20.38
N LEU A 132 1.93 -28.87 -19.43
CA LEU A 132 3.20 -29.56 -19.33
C LEU A 132 3.00 -31.08 -19.24
N HIS A 133 2.12 -31.52 -18.32
CA HIS A 133 1.79 -32.94 -18.18
C HIS A 133 1.24 -33.57 -19.47
N LYS A 134 0.47 -32.81 -20.27
CA LYS A 134 -0.04 -33.30 -21.57
C LYS A 134 1.08 -33.37 -22.62
N LEU A 135 2.02 -32.42 -22.61
CA LEU A 135 3.17 -32.40 -23.51
C LEU A 135 4.17 -33.52 -23.21
N GLU A 136 4.30 -33.90 -21.94
CA GLU A 136 5.15 -35.03 -21.50
C GLU A 136 4.59 -36.40 -21.89
N SER A 137 3.35 -36.47 -22.38
CA SER A 137 2.78 -37.73 -22.87
C SER A 137 3.12 -37.97 -24.34
N ASP A 138 3.55 -39.19 -24.69
CA ASP A 138 3.97 -39.58 -26.04
C ASP A 138 2.80 -39.75 -27.05
N SER A 139 1.66 -39.12 -26.79
CA SER A 139 0.43 -39.28 -27.59
C SER A 139 0.18 -38.05 -28.49
N PRO A 140 0.02 -38.22 -29.81
CA PRO A 140 -0.28 -37.12 -30.74
C PRO A 140 -1.58 -36.36 -30.42
N GLU A 141 -2.57 -37.06 -29.87
CA GLU A 141 -3.85 -36.49 -29.45
C GLU A 141 -3.68 -35.52 -28.27
N GLN A 142 -2.78 -35.86 -27.34
CA GLN A 142 -2.46 -35.03 -26.19
C GLN A 142 -1.70 -33.76 -26.59
N PHE A 143 -0.87 -33.80 -27.65
CA PHE A 143 -0.23 -32.61 -28.20
C PHE A 143 -1.26 -31.57 -28.70
N THR A 144 -2.27 -32.04 -29.44
CA THR A 144 -3.36 -31.16 -29.92
C THR A 144 -4.15 -30.56 -28.75
N ARG A 145 -4.39 -31.38 -27.71
CA ARG A 145 -5.05 -30.94 -26.47
C ARG A 145 -4.20 -30.01 -25.61
N ALA A 146 -2.88 -30.16 -25.64
CA ALA A 146 -1.94 -29.28 -24.96
C ALA A 146 -1.93 -27.90 -25.62
N SER A 147 -1.93 -27.86 -26.96
CA SER A 147 -2.00 -26.60 -27.72
C SER A 147 -3.25 -25.78 -27.39
N SER A 148 -4.44 -26.41 -27.38
CA SER A 148 -5.68 -25.70 -26.99
C SER A 148 -5.72 -25.28 -25.52
N SER A 149 -5.10 -26.07 -24.64
CA SER A 149 -4.95 -25.71 -23.22
C SER A 149 -4.00 -24.54 -23.02
N LEU A 150 -2.93 -24.45 -23.84
CA LEU A 150 -1.99 -23.34 -23.85
C LEU A 150 -2.64 -22.05 -24.36
N ASP A 151 -3.47 -22.13 -25.41
CA ASP A 151 -4.27 -21.00 -25.88
C ASP A 151 -5.23 -20.49 -24.79
N SER A 152 -5.89 -21.42 -24.08
CA SER A 152 -6.76 -21.08 -22.95
C SER A 152 -5.99 -20.38 -21.82
N TRP A 153 -4.78 -20.88 -21.50
CA TRP A 153 -3.89 -20.23 -20.52
C TRP A 153 -3.48 -18.82 -20.98
N LYS A 154 -3.11 -18.67 -22.26
CA LYS A 154 -2.73 -17.38 -22.85
C LYS A 154 -3.87 -16.37 -22.74
N GLN A 155 -5.11 -16.79 -23.02
CA GLN A 155 -6.30 -15.95 -22.86
C GLN A 155 -6.53 -15.58 -21.37
N HIS A 156 -6.40 -16.55 -20.46
CA HIS A 156 -6.55 -16.34 -19.02
C HIS A 156 -5.55 -15.32 -18.48
N ILE A 157 -4.25 -15.47 -18.82
CA ILE A 157 -3.21 -14.57 -18.31
C ILE A 157 -3.29 -13.17 -18.92
N SER A 158 -3.70 -13.07 -20.20
CA SER A 158 -3.89 -11.80 -20.91
C SER A 158 -5.12 -11.02 -20.44
N SER A 159 -6.12 -11.71 -19.89
CA SER A 159 -7.29 -11.05 -19.31
C SER A 159 -6.89 -10.27 -18.06
N LYS A 160 -7.16 -8.97 -18.03
CA LYS A 160 -6.88 -8.13 -16.86
C LYS A 160 -7.87 -8.42 -15.75
N ASN A 161 -7.41 -8.31 -14.51
CA ASN A 161 -8.27 -8.37 -13.35
C ASN A 161 -8.90 -6.99 -13.08
N PRO A 162 -10.23 -6.84 -13.23
CA PRO A 162 -10.88 -5.54 -13.07
C PRO A 162 -10.73 -4.97 -11.66
N ARG A 163 -10.52 -5.83 -10.63
CA ARG A 163 -10.31 -5.36 -9.25
C ARG A 163 -8.99 -4.60 -9.09
N ILE A 164 -7.96 -4.98 -9.85
CA ILE A 164 -6.68 -4.25 -9.85
C ILE A 164 -6.84 -2.88 -10.50
N GLU A 165 -7.71 -2.75 -11.51
CA GLU A 165 -8.01 -1.47 -12.14
C GLU A 165 -8.73 -0.51 -11.17
N THR A 166 -9.52 -1.04 -10.23
CA THR A 166 -10.18 -0.25 -9.18
C THR A 166 -9.24 0.22 -8.06
N CYS A 167 -7.97 -0.25 -8.01
CA CYS A 167 -7.03 0.18 -6.98
C CYS A 167 -6.65 1.66 -7.11
N ARG A 168 -6.60 2.23 -8.32
CA ARG A 168 -6.13 3.62 -8.51
C ARG A 168 -7.01 4.66 -7.79
N PRO A 169 -8.34 4.67 -7.96
CA PRO A 169 -9.20 5.58 -7.20
C PRO A 169 -9.07 5.41 -5.68
N ILE A 170 -8.89 4.18 -5.19
CA ILE A 170 -8.72 3.90 -3.76
C ILE A 170 -7.40 4.50 -3.25
N LEU A 171 -6.31 4.32 -4.02
CA LEU A 171 -5.00 4.89 -3.72
C LEU A 171 -5.02 6.43 -3.74
N ASP A 172 -5.64 7.04 -4.75
CA ASP A 172 -5.77 8.50 -4.81
C ASP A 172 -6.54 9.04 -3.60
N ASN A 173 -7.61 8.34 -3.19
CA ASN A 173 -8.35 8.70 -1.99
C ASN A 173 -7.52 8.54 -0.69
N LEU A 174 -6.69 7.49 -0.59
CA LEU A 174 -5.75 7.32 0.52
C LEU A 174 -4.75 8.48 0.58
N VAL A 175 -4.25 8.95 -0.58
CA VAL A 175 -3.38 10.12 -0.69
C VAL A 175 -4.09 11.39 -0.23
N GLU A 176 -5.30 11.65 -0.71
CA GLU A 176 -6.10 12.82 -0.32
C GLU A 176 -6.34 12.86 1.20
N SER A 177 -6.59 11.69 1.80
CA SER A 177 -6.81 11.54 3.23
C SER A 177 -5.52 11.46 4.06
N LEU A 178 -4.32 11.60 3.48
CA LEU A 178 -3.06 11.67 4.25
C LEU A 178 -3.06 12.80 5.28
N ASN A 179 -3.83 13.86 5.01
CA ASN A 179 -4.11 14.91 5.98
C ASN A 179 -5.12 14.40 7.02
N LEU A 180 -4.60 13.85 8.11
CA LEU A 180 -5.42 13.37 9.22
C LEU A 180 -6.18 14.54 9.88
N PRO A 181 -7.41 14.32 10.41
CA PRO A 181 -8.23 15.36 11.01
C PRO A 181 -7.55 16.04 12.21
N LYS A 182 -8.17 17.10 12.74
CA LYS A 182 -7.69 17.71 14.00
C LYS A 182 -8.11 16.86 15.19
N VAL A 183 -7.17 16.42 16.02
CA VAL A 183 -7.49 15.77 17.32
C VAL A 183 -7.77 16.86 18.35
N LYS A 184 -8.61 16.55 19.33
CA LYS A 184 -8.55 17.21 20.65
C LYS A 184 -7.08 17.26 21.11
N ASN A 185 -6.62 18.37 21.68
CA ASN A 185 -5.21 18.65 22.01
C ASN A 185 -4.62 17.71 23.11
N SER A 186 -4.57 16.40 22.88
CA SER A 186 -3.97 15.40 23.76
C SER A 186 -2.56 15.06 23.28
N SER A 187 -1.60 15.03 24.21
CA SER A 187 -0.22 14.61 23.92
C SER A 187 -0.14 13.17 23.42
N LYS A 188 -0.99 12.26 23.92
CA LYS A 188 -1.08 10.86 23.44
C LYS A 188 -1.61 10.82 22.01
N GLY A 189 -2.68 11.57 21.73
CA GLY A 189 -3.27 11.67 20.39
C GLY A 189 -2.28 12.20 19.35
N LYS A 190 -1.46 13.20 19.71
CA LYS A 190 -0.39 13.72 18.85
C LYS A 190 0.67 12.68 18.50
N VAL A 191 1.05 11.82 19.45
CA VAL A 191 2.00 10.72 19.21
C VAL A 191 1.42 9.70 18.24
N LEU A 192 0.22 9.19 18.55
CA LEU A 192 -0.47 8.22 17.70
C LEU A 192 -0.65 8.74 16.27
N MET A 193 -1.02 10.00 16.15
CA MET A 193 -1.22 10.68 14.88
C MET A 193 -0.01 10.71 13.97
N ARG A 194 1.14 10.96 14.57
CA ARG A 194 2.40 11.01 13.85
C ARG A 194 2.84 9.61 13.42
N ALA A 195 2.63 8.61 14.29
CA ALA A 195 2.89 7.21 13.95
C ALA A 195 1.97 6.71 12.82
N MET A 196 0.66 6.96 12.94
CA MET A 196 -0.34 6.58 11.92
C MET A 196 -0.05 7.23 10.56
N TYR A 197 0.43 8.48 10.53
CA TYR A 197 0.85 9.10 9.28
C TYR A 197 1.99 8.32 8.60
N GLY A 198 3.01 7.93 9.35
CA GLY A 198 4.10 7.09 8.82
C GLY A 198 3.61 5.74 8.30
N ALA A 199 2.77 5.04 9.09
CA ALA A 199 2.17 3.77 8.67
C ALA A 199 1.34 3.92 7.39
N LYS A 200 0.54 5.00 7.30
CA LYS A 200 -0.30 5.28 6.14
C LYS A 200 0.52 5.60 4.89
N VAL A 201 1.59 6.38 5.02
CA VAL A 201 2.51 6.67 3.89
C VAL A 201 3.13 5.38 3.37
N ALA A 202 3.72 4.56 4.25
CA ALA A 202 4.32 3.28 3.86
C ALA A 202 3.30 2.36 3.18
N THR A 203 2.12 2.24 3.78
CA THR A 203 1.00 1.46 3.24
C THR A 203 0.58 1.91 1.85
N THR A 204 0.26 3.20 1.71
CA THR A 204 -0.22 3.78 0.44
C THR A 204 0.82 3.58 -0.66
N TYR A 205 2.09 3.82 -0.35
CA TYR A 205 3.17 3.65 -1.31
C TYR A 205 3.38 2.19 -1.71
N ILE A 206 3.49 1.26 -0.75
CA ILE A 206 3.72 -0.16 -1.06
C ILE A 206 2.53 -0.74 -1.82
N CYS A 207 1.29 -0.41 -1.43
CA CYS A 207 0.11 -0.80 -2.21
C CYS A 207 0.15 -0.25 -3.65
N SER A 208 0.67 0.96 -3.86
CA SER A 208 0.84 1.51 -5.22
C SER A 208 1.85 0.72 -6.07
N VAL A 209 2.94 0.24 -5.44
CA VAL A 209 3.94 -0.61 -6.10
C VAL A 209 3.31 -1.94 -6.53
N PHE A 210 2.54 -2.58 -5.65
CA PHE A 210 1.83 -3.83 -5.98
C PHE A 210 0.77 -3.63 -7.05
N ALA A 211 -0.01 -2.55 -6.97
CA ALA A 211 -0.99 -2.20 -8.00
C ALA A 211 -0.32 -1.93 -9.36
N ALA A 212 0.88 -1.35 -9.39
CA ALA A 212 1.65 -1.18 -10.61
C ALA A 212 2.14 -2.53 -11.17
N ALA A 213 2.69 -3.38 -10.31
CA ALA A 213 3.14 -4.73 -10.67
C ALA A 213 2.01 -5.58 -11.26
N PHE A 214 0.89 -5.68 -10.55
CA PHE A 214 -0.25 -6.50 -10.97
C PHE A 214 -1.01 -5.95 -12.18
N SER A 215 -0.95 -4.64 -12.43
CA SER A 215 -1.55 -4.05 -13.63
C SER A 215 -0.64 -4.08 -14.86
N GLY A 216 0.63 -4.47 -14.69
CA GLY A 216 1.65 -4.35 -15.73
C GLY A 216 1.86 -2.90 -16.19
N SER A 217 1.70 -1.93 -15.28
CA SER A 217 1.69 -0.51 -15.65
C SER A 217 2.17 0.39 -14.51
N SER A 218 3.08 1.32 -14.84
CA SER A 218 3.52 2.34 -13.89
C SER A 218 2.46 3.40 -13.57
N LYS A 219 1.27 3.35 -14.18
CA LYS A 219 0.18 4.33 -13.94
C LYS A 219 -0.33 4.31 -12.50
N ASN A 220 -0.24 3.18 -11.82
CA ASN A 220 -0.68 3.05 -10.42
C ASN A 220 0.41 3.46 -9.43
N LEU A 221 1.64 3.65 -9.89
CA LEU A 221 2.77 4.00 -9.04
C LEU A 221 2.66 5.47 -8.58
N LEU A 222 2.84 5.70 -7.28
CA LEU A 222 2.71 7.03 -6.69
C LEU A 222 4.07 7.68 -6.43
N ASP A 223 4.08 9.01 -6.50
CA ASP A 223 5.14 9.86 -5.94
C ASP A 223 4.58 10.59 -4.73
N LEU A 224 4.82 10.05 -3.53
CA LEU A 224 4.38 10.68 -2.30
C LEU A 224 5.38 11.74 -1.85
N THR A 225 4.86 12.89 -1.42
CA THR A 225 5.67 13.94 -0.80
C THR A 225 5.55 13.83 0.72
N VAL A 226 6.70 13.64 1.37
CA VAL A 226 6.80 13.53 2.83
C VAL A 226 7.68 14.67 3.35
N PRO A 227 7.37 15.29 4.49
CA PRO A 227 8.24 16.32 5.07
C PRO A 227 9.57 15.75 5.53
N ASN A 228 10.65 16.43 5.14
CA ASN A 228 12.02 16.11 5.55
C ASN A 228 12.27 16.27 7.07
N THR A 229 11.31 16.81 7.82
CA THR A 229 11.41 16.94 9.29
C THR A 229 11.17 15.63 10.04
N LEU A 230 10.65 14.61 9.36
CA LEU A 230 10.37 13.30 9.96
C LEU A 230 11.63 12.41 9.88
N PRO A 231 12.02 11.70 10.95
CA PRO A 231 13.27 10.92 10.97
C PRO A 231 13.37 9.87 9.87
N TRP A 232 12.25 9.24 9.51
CA TRP A 232 12.17 8.19 8.50
C TRP A 232 12.02 8.72 7.05
N ALA A 233 11.83 10.03 6.86
CA ALA A 233 11.53 10.61 5.53
C ALA A 233 12.66 10.41 4.53
N GLN A 234 13.92 10.49 4.97
CA GLN A 234 15.07 10.29 4.09
C GLN A 234 15.14 8.85 3.58
N VAL A 235 14.96 7.87 4.46
CA VAL A 235 14.93 6.44 4.08
C VAL A 235 13.76 6.17 3.14
N PHE A 236 12.58 6.71 3.44
CA PHE A 236 11.42 6.60 2.55
C PHE A 236 11.71 7.19 1.16
N SER A 237 12.36 8.34 1.08
CA SER A 237 12.72 8.97 -0.20
C SER A 237 13.67 8.09 -1.02
N VAL A 238 14.63 7.42 -0.37
CA VAL A 238 15.53 6.46 -1.03
C VAL A 238 14.76 5.26 -1.57
N VAL A 239 13.88 4.66 -0.76
CA VAL A 239 13.02 3.55 -1.18
C VAL A 239 12.17 3.96 -2.38
N GLN A 240 11.44 5.08 -2.27
CA GLN A 240 10.55 5.57 -3.31
C GLN A 240 11.30 5.85 -4.62
N THR A 241 12.43 6.54 -4.54
CA THR A 241 13.20 6.90 -5.73
C THR A 241 13.78 5.66 -6.41
N THR A 242 14.34 4.74 -5.64
CA THR A 242 14.96 3.51 -6.16
C THR A 242 13.93 2.65 -6.89
N LEU A 243 12.80 2.38 -6.23
CA LEU A 243 11.73 1.57 -6.81
C LEU A 243 11.05 2.29 -7.97
N ASN A 244 10.72 3.59 -7.85
CA ASN A 244 10.03 4.30 -8.92
C ASN A 244 10.86 4.37 -10.20
N VAL A 245 12.17 4.60 -10.09
CA VAL A 245 13.06 4.63 -11.25
C VAL A 245 13.09 3.30 -11.97
N GLU A 246 13.28 2.20 -11.24
CA GLU A 246 13.42 0.87 -11.87
C GLU A 246 12.08 0.32 -12.38
N ILE A 247 10.98 0.49 -11.63
CA ILE A 247 9.63 0.08 -12.07
C ILE A 247 9.21 0.85 -13.33
N ARG A 248 9.49 2.16 -13.41
CA ARG A 248 9.18 2.95 -14.61
C ARG A 248 10.01 2.49 -15.80
N LYS A 249 11.31 2.19 -15.61
CA LYS A 249 12.14 1.63 -16.69
C LYS A 249 11.59 0.30 -17.18
N TYR A 250 11.23 -0.60 -16.27
CA TYR A 250 10.68 -1.92 -16.58
C TYR A 250 9.47 -1.80 -17.52
N PHE A 251 8.49 -0.96 -17.16
CA PHE A 251 7.29 -0.78 -17.97
C PHE A 251 7.45 0.16 -19.18
N LEU A 252 8.50 0.98 -19.26
CA LEU A 252 8.81 1.75 -20.47
C LEU A 252 9.42 0.88 -21.57
N VAL A 253 10.26 -0.10 -21.20
CA VAL A 253 10.92 -1.01 -22.14
C VAL A 253 9.93 -2.00 -22.77
N GLU A 254 8.96 -2.50 -22.00
CA GLU A 254 7.92 -3.41 -22.52
C GLU A 254 6.98 -2.74 -23.54
N ASN A 255 6.81 -1.41 -23.48
CA ASN A 255 6.00 -0.66 -24.46
C ASN A 255 6.71 -0.43 -25.81
N LEU A 256 8.00 -0.77 -25.95
CA LEU A 256 8.79 -0.60 -27.17
C LEU A 256 8.99 -1.91 -27.96
N GLN A 257 8.40 -3.02 -27.53
CA GLN A 257 8.56 -4.34 -28.15
C GLN A 257 7.30 -4.89 -28.86
N PHE A 258 6.35 -4.02 -29.23
CA PHE A 258 5.20 -4.39 -30.07
C PHE A 258 5.13 -3.52 -31.33
#